data_AF-A8ZXR1-F1
#
_entry.id   AF-A8ZXR1-F1
#
_cell.length_a   1.000
_cell.length_b   1.000
_cell.length_c   1.000
_cell.angle_alpha   90.00
_cell.angle_beta   90.00
_cell.angle_gamma   90.00
#
_symmetry.space_group_name_H-M   'P 1'
#
loop_
_entity.id
_entity.type
_entity.pdbx_description
1 polymer ?
#
loop_
_entity_poly.entity_id
_entity_poly.type
_entity_poly.pdbx_seq_one_letter_code
_entity_poly.pdbx_strand_id
1 'polypeptide(L)'
;MADLPDRTSADVARELGIHVGQVYNWRSQFNKLAKHQFTVADGTNYSVSEKEEIRRLKKEVERLRKERDFLKKATAYFANHDE
;
A
#
# COMPACT_ATOMS: atom_id res chain seq x y z
N MET A 1 -22.67 -10.01 -2.70
CA MET A 1 -24.12 -9.81 -2.48
C MET A 1 -24.45 -8.42 -1.93
N ALA A 2 -23.84 -7.93 -0.83
CA ALA A 2 -24.10 -6.57 -0.27
C ALA A 2 -23.08 -5.47 -0.64
N ASP A 3 -22.08 -5.82 -1.45
CA ASP A 3 -20.97 -4.93 -1.83
C ASP A 3 -21.03 -4.51 -3.32
N LEU A 4 -22.15 -4.87 -3.98
CA LEU A 4 -22.43 -4.43 -5.35
C LEU A 4 -22.93 -2.99 -5.30
N PRO A 5 -22.53 -2.12 -6.26
CA PRO A 5 -22.90 -0.70 -6.26
C PRO A 5 -24.41 -0.47 -6.25
N ASP A 6 -25.20 -1.43 -6.71
CA ASP A 6 -26.66 -1.34 -6.82
C ASP A 6 -27.43 -2.09 -5.71
N ARG A 7 -26.77 -2.58 -4.63
CA ARG A 7 -27.46 -3.29 -3.54
C ARG A 7 -27.08 -2.74 -2.17
N THR A 8 -28.07 -2.29 -1.40
CA THR A 8 -27.82 -1.79 -0.03
C THR A 8 -27.84 -2.92 1.00
N SER A 9 -27.24 -2.69 2.17
CA SER A 9 -27.33 -3.62 3.31
C SER A 9 -28.79 -3.89 3.72
N ALA A 10 -29.69 -2.92 3.51
CA ALA A 10 -31.11 -3.06 3.80
C ALA A 10 -31.83 -3.99 2.82
N ASP A 11 -31.47 -3.95 1.53
CA ASP A 11 -32.04 -4.84 0.51
C ASP A 11 -31.63 -6.28 0.76
N VAL A 12 -30.35 -6.50 1.11
CA VAL A 12 -29.84 -7.82 1.47
C VAL A 12 -30.46 -8.34 2.76
N ALA A 13 -30.68 -7.48 3.76
CA ALA A 13 -31.38 -7.84 4.98
C ALA A 13 -32.82 -8.29 4.71
N ARG A 14 -33.52 -7.59 3.80
CA ARG A 14 -34.90 -7.90 3.40
C ARG A 14 -34.99 -9.23 2.65
N GLU A 15 -34.07 -9.48 1.71
CA GLU A 15 -34.00 -10.75 0.96
C GLU A 15 -33.73 -11.94 1.89
N LEU A 16 -32.81 -11.78 2.84
CA LEU A 16 -32.40 -12.84 3.76
C LEU A 16 -33.32 -12.99 4.97
N GLY A 17 -34.31 -12.11 5.15
CA GLY A 17 -35.22 -12.12 6.29
C GLY A 17 -34.53 -11.86 7.64
N ILE A 18 -33.41 -11.13 7.63
CA ILE A 18 -32.60 -10.84 8.82
C ILE A 18 -32.59 -9.36 9.16
N HIS A 19 -32.12 -9.02 10.36
CA HIS A 19 -32.03 -7.63 10.77
C HIS A 19 -30.87 -6.90 10.07
N VAL A 20 -31.11 -5.69 9.57
CA VAL A 20 -30.09 -4.90 8.83
C VAL A 20 -28.82 -4.66 9.63
N GLY A 21 -28.93 -4.52 10.95
CA GLY A 21 -27.78 -4.40 11.85
C GLY A 21 -26.85 -5.62 11.82
N GLN A 22 -27.36 -6.83 11.56
CA GLN A 22 -26.53 -8.03 11.41
C GLN A 22 -25.69 -7.97 10.14
N VAL A 23 -26.27 -7.49 9.03
CA VAL A 23 -25.55 -7.28 7.77
C VAL A 23 -24.43 -6.25 7.93
N TYR A 24 -24.70 -5.14 8.62
CA TYR A 24 -23.66 -4.15 8.94
C TYR A 24 -22.56 -4.72 9.83
N ASN A 25 -22.91 -5.50 10.85
CA ASN A 25 -21.95 -6.12 11.75
C ASN A 25 -21.04 -7.11 10.99
N TRP A 26 -21.62 -7.98 10.17
CA TRP A 26 -20.85 -8.91 9.33
C TRP A 26 -19.94 -8.19 8.35
N ARG A 27 -20.41 -7.09 7.73
CA ARG A 27 -19.56 -6.27 6.84
C ARG A 27 -18.38 -5.66 7.59
N SER A 28 -18.62 -5.13 8.79
CA SER A 28 -17.56 -4.57 9.64
C SER A 28 -16.54 -5.65 10.05
N GLN A 29 -17.02 -6.83 10.47
CA GLN A 29 -16.16 -7.95 10.83
C GLN A 29 -15.34 -8.44 9.63
N PHE A 30 -15.96 -8.62 8.47
CA PHE A 30 -15.29 -9.02 7.24
C PHE A 30 -14.21 -8.02 6.84
N ASN A 31 -14.51 -6.72 6.86
CA ASN A 31 -13.52 -5.68 6.54
C ASN A 31 -12.34 -5.65 7.53
N LYS A 32 -12.58 -5.93 8.81
CA LYS A 32 -11.51 -6.06 9.81
C LYS A 32 -10.67 -7.30 9.55
N LEU A 33 -11.30 -8.45 9.30
CA LEU A 33 -10.63 -9.70 8.96
C LEU A 33 -9.77 -9.55 7.69
N ALA A 34 -10.31 -8.96 6.62
CA ALA A 34 -9.59 -8.71 5.38
C ALA A 34 -8.34 -7.84 5.60
N LYS A 35 -8.46 -6.73 6.34
CA LYS A 35 -7.31 -5.85 6.63
C LYS A 35 -6.16 -6.57 7.35
N HIS A 36 -6.49 -7.54 8.22
CA HIS A 36 -5.49 -8.29 8.98
C HIS A 36 -4.99 -9.55 8.25
N GLN A 37 -5.82 -10.21 7.45
CA GLN A 37 -5.46 -11.43 6.71
C GLN A 37 -4.54 -11.17 5.52
N PHE A 38 -4.66 -10.02 4.84
CA PHE A 38 -3.77 -9.69 3.73
C PHE A 38 -2.44 -9.06 4.16
N THR A 39 -2.33 -8.64 5.42
CA THR A 39 -1.10 -8.02 5.95
C THR A 39 -0.28 -8.94 6.81
N VAL A 40 -0.86 -10.05 7.30
CA VAL A 40 -0.18 -11.05 8.11
C VAL A 40 -0.37 -12.43 7.49
N ALA A 41 0.69 -13.02 6.95
CA ALA A 41 0.73 -14.44 6.60
C ALA A 41 1.89 -15.10 7.34
N ASP A 42 1.67 -16.33 7.83
CA ASP A 42 2.66 -17.13 8.56
C ASP A 42 3.36 -16.37 9.72
N GLY A 43 2.58 -15.62 10.50
CA GLY A 43 3.10 -14.82 11.63
C GLY A 43 3.91 -13.57 11.24
N THR A 44 4.12 -13.33 9.94
CA THR A 44 4.91 -12.21 9.42
C THR A 44 4.00 -11.08 8.94
N ASN A 45 4.21 -9.87 9.47
CA ASN A 45 3.46 -8.68 9.03
C ASN A 45 4.15 -8.04 7.81
N TYR A 46 3.68 -8.39 6.61
CA TYR A 46 4.22 -7.91 5.33
C TYR A 46 4.11 -6.40 5.18
N SER A 47 3.12 -5.75 5.80
CA SER A 47 2.97 -4.29 5.73
C SER A 47 4.12 -3.52 6.40
N VAL A 48 4.83 -4.14 7.35
CA VAL A 48 6.01 -3.54 8.01
C VAL A 48 7.25 -3.77 7.15
N SER A 49 7.44 -5.00 6.66
CA SER A 49 8.56 -5.37 5.79
C SER A 49 8.56 -4.56 4.48
N GLU A 50 7.41 -4.39 3.83
CA GLU A 50 7.29 -3.58 2.63
C GLU A 50 7.64 -2.11 2.90
N LYS A 51 7.22 -1.56 4.04
CA LYS A 51 7.54 -0.17 4.42
C LYS A 51 9.03 0.03 4.67
N GLU A 52 9.68 -0.94 5.30
CA GLU A 52 11.13 -0.92 5.53
C GLU A 52 11.89 -0.98 4.21
N GLU A 53 11.50 -1.87 3.30
CA GLU A 53 12.12 -1.99 1.99
C GLU A 53 11.90 -0.72 1.14
N ILE A 54 10.69 -0.14 1.15
CA ILE A 54 10.42 1.16 0.51
C ILE A 54 11.34 2.24 1.08
N ARG A 55 11.55 2.29 2.40
CA ARG A 55 12.43 3.28 3.04
C ARG A 55 13.88 3.07 2.63
N ARG A 56 14.34 1.82 2.55
CA ARG A 56 15.69 1.46 2.10
C ARG A 56 15.89 1.87 0.64
N LEU A 57 14.96 1.51 -0.24
CA LEU A 57 15.00 1.84 -1.66
C LEU A 57 15.00 3.35 -1.90
N LYS A 58 14.19 4.12 -1.15
CA LYS A 58 14.19 5.59 -1.24
C LYS A 58 15.55 6.20 -0.89
N LYS A 59 16.21 5.71 0.16
CA LYS A 59 17.56 6.14 0.55
C LYS A 59 18.60 5.80 -0.53
N GLU A 60 18.51 4.59 -1.09
CA GLU A 60 19.40 4.15 -2.14
C GLU A 60 19.29 5.03 -3.39
N VAL A 61 18.05 5.29 -3.83
CA VAL A 61 17.77 6.19 -4.96
C VAL A 61 18.32 7.59 -4.70
N GLU A 62 18.18 8.11 -3.49
CA GLU A 62 18.74 9.42 -3.14
C GLU A 62 20.27 9.44 -3.22
N ARG A 63 20.94 8.41 -2.69
CA ARG A 63 22.40 8.25 -2.76
C ARG A 63 22.87 8.20 -4.21
N LEU A 64 22.29 7.32 -5.02
CA LEU A 64 22.65 7.14 -6.43
C LEU A 64 22.43 8.43 -7.24
N ARG A 65 21.37 9.20 -6.95
CA ARG A 65 21.14 10.50 -7.59
C ARG A 65 22.26 11.49 -7.25
N LYS A 66 22.67 11.57 -5.98
CA LYS A 66 23.77 12.45 -5.56
C LYS A 66 25.09 12.07 -6.22
N GLU A 67 25.43 10.79 -6.25
CA GLU A 67 26.64 10.29 -6.91
C GLU A 67 26.65 10.62 -8.41
N ARG A 68 25.54 10.33 -9.10
CA ARG A 68 25.38 10.70 -10.51
C ARG A 68 25.58 12.20 -10.73
N ASP A 69 24.98 13.05 -9.89
CA ASP A 69 25.06 14.49 -10.05
C ASP A 69 26.46 15.03 -9.75
N PHE A 70 27.16 14.43 -8.79
CA PHE A 70 28.57 14.71 -8.54
C PHE A 70 29.44 14.35 -9.75
N LEU A 71 29.29 13.16 -10.32
CA LEU A 71 30.04 12.73 -11.50
C LEU A 71 29.75 13.61 -12.72
N LYS A 72 28.50 14.03 -12.92
CA LYS A 72 28.13 14.98 -13.97
C LYS A 72 28.82 16.34 -13.79
N LYS A 73 28.92 16.84 -12.56
CA LYS A 73 29.63 18.08 -12.27
C LYS A 73 31.14 17.93 -12.50
N ALA A 74 31.72 16.81 -12.08
CA ALA A 74 33.13 16.53 -12.27
C ALA A 74 33.48 16.46 -13.77
N THR A 75 32.72 15.68 -14.56
CA THR A 75 32.90 15.58 -16.02
C THR A 75 32.77 16.93 -16.72
N ALA A 76 31.78 17.76 -16.34
CA ALA A 76 31.64 19.11 -16.88
C ALA A 76 32.82 20.02 -16.46
N TYR A 77 33.34 19.89 -15.25
CA TYR A 77 34.50 20.66 -14.80
C TYR A 77 35.75 20.31 -15.62
N PHE A 78 36.06 19.02 -15.77
CA PHE A 78 37.22 18.56 -16.53
C PHE A 78 37.12 18.92 -18.02
N ALA A 79 35.96 18.75 -18.64
CA ALA A 79 35.75 19.13 -20.05
C ALA A 79 35.96 20.63 -20.33
N ASN A 80 35.79 21.50 -19.33
CA ASN A 80 36.04 22.96 -19.46
C ASN A 80 37.48 23.36 -19.09
N HIS A 81 38.29 22.47 -18.52
CA HIS A 81 39.69 22.73 -18.12
C HIS A 81 40.72 22.05 -19.04
N ASP A 82 40.27 21.27 -20.03
CA ASP A 82 41.12 20.61 -21.03
C ASP A 82 41.34 21.48 -22.31
N GLU A 83 41.05 22.78 -22.25
CA GLU A 83 41.51 23.83 -23.20
C GLU A 83 42.68 24.64 -22.60
#